data_AF-A0A3D5J5G0-F1
#
_entry.id   AF-A0A3D5J5G0-F1
#
_cell.length_a   1.000
_cell.length_b   1.000
_cell.length_c   1.000
_cell.angle_alpha   90.00
_cell.angle_beta   90.00
_cell.angle_gamma   90.00
#
_symmetry.space_group_name_H-M   'P 1'
#
loop_
_entity.id
_entity.type
_entity.pdbx_description
1 polymer ?
#
loop_
_entity_poly.entity_id
_entity_poly.type
_entity_poly.pdbx_seq_one_letter_code
_entity_poly.pdbx_strand_id
1 'polypeptide(L)'
;TKVYADSIKIPSDYYSALTDTTSLRGVRLGVIKELTEDSLYNRAINELKKVGAQIVEFEAEDIKLANFLRLLNLDMKKDLPDYLERYGKRVEVRSVEDIMTFNMEDSVQRAPYGQGLFEGIVKDTASAEEFQAIKDTLKIRGKRFFDIPMKEYDLDGILSINNYHAGFAAVAEYPAITVPMGYDDIGEPKGLTFISIPYSEQNLLCWAYAYEQESQQRKPPKDYSK
;
A
#
# COMPACT_ATOMS: atom_id res chain seq x y z
N THR A 1 18.20 -7.87 17.46
CA THR A 1 18.21 -8.10 16.00
C THR A 1 16.81 -8.48 15.58
N LYS A 2 16.07 -7.57 14.92
CA LYS A 2 14.75 -7.89 14.37
C LYS A 2 14.95 -8.96 13.29
N VAL A 3 14.35 -10.14 13.48
CA VAL A 3 14.58 -11.33 12.66
C VAL A 3 13.81 -11.17 11.35
N TYR A 4 14.49 -11.29 10.22
CA TYR A 4 13.87 -11.23 8.90
C TYR A 4 13.51 -12.65 8.42
N ALA A 5 12.23 -12.83 8.09
CA ALA A 5 11.55 -13.91 7.35
C ALA A 5 11.67 -15.38 7.83
N ASP A 6 12.86 -15.94 8.05
CA ASP A 6 13.02 -17.41 7.97
C ASP A 6 12.57 -18.21 9.20
N SER A 7 11.98 -17.57 10.23
CA SER A 7 11.50 -18.25 11.45
C SER A 7 10.23 -17.65 12.06
N ILE A 8 9.52 -16.80 11.33
CA ILE A 8 8.31 -16.14 11.86
C ILE A 8 7.13 -17.11 11.80
N LYS A 9 6.63 -17.50 12.96
CA LYS A 9 5.40 -18.30 13.07
C LYS A 9 4.21 -17.40 12.74
N ILE A 10 3.62 -17.60 11.56
CA ILE A 10 2.42 -16.89 11.13
C ILE A 10 1.23 -17.32 12.01
N PRO A 11 0.53 -16.39 12.68
CA PRO A 11 -0.67 -16.70 13.46
C PRO A 11 -1.76 -17.31 12.57
N SER A 12 -2.46 -18.33 13.07
CA SER A 12 -3.66 -18.86 12.42
C SER A 12 -4.91 -18.04 12.72
N ASP A 13 -4.84 -17.15 13.71
CA ASP A 13 -5.91 -16.27 14.15
C ASP A 13 -5.31 -14.91 14.53
N TYR A 14 -5.74 -13.87 13.81
CA TYR A 14 -5.28 -12.50 14.01
C TYR A 14 -6.22 -11.69 14.92
N TYR A 15 -7.44 -12.17 15.13
CA TYR A 15 -8.52 -11.41 15.76
C TYR A 15 -8.49 -11.55 17.28
N SER A 16 -8.25 -12.76 17.81
CA SER A 16 -8.25 -12.98 19.26
C SER A 16 -7.21 -12.17 20.04
N ALA A 17 -6.17 -11.68 19.37
CA ALA A 17 -5.16 -10.81 19.96
C ALA A 17 -5.58 -9.33 20.05
N LEU A 18 -6.69 -8.94 19.41
CA LEU A 18 -7.22 -7.58 19.44
C LEU A 18 -8.18 -7.47 20.62
N THR A 19 -7.79 -6.73 21.66
CA THR A 19 -8.59 -6.57 22.88
C THR A 19 -8.60 -5.11 23.30
N ASP A 20 -9.50 -4.72 24.20
CA ASP A 20 -9.56 -3.36 24.75
C ASP A 20 -8.29 -2.94 25.50
N THR A 21 -7.37 -3.88 25.76
CA THR A 21 -6.07 -3.61 26.37
C THR A 21 -4.93 -3.47 25.37
N THR A 22 -5.21 -3.61 24.07
CA THR A 22 -4.24 -3.43 23.00
C THR A 22 -3.71 -2.00 23.02
N SER A 23 -2.40 -1.87 23.27
CA SER A 23 -1.70 -0.60 23.45
C SER A 23 -0.49 -0.54 22.52
N LEU A 24 -0.05 0.68 22.20
CA LEU A 24 1.16 0.96 21.45
C LEU A 24 2.38 1.21 22.33
N ARG A 25 2.32 0.91 23.64
CA ARG A 25 3.47 1.06 24.54
C ARG A 25 4.68 0.29 24.02
N GLY A 26 5.77 1.00 23.83
CA GLY A 26 7.04 0.45 23.34
C GLY A 26 7.13 0.36 21.81
N VAL A 27 6.05 0.64 21.08
CA VAL A 27 6.07 0.70 19.61
C VAL A 27 6.65 2.04 19.16
N ARG A 28 7.61 1.99 18.23
CA ARG A 28 8.29 3.15 17.66
C ARG A 28 7.84 3.37 16.22
N LEU A 29 7.16 4.47 15.96
CA LEU A 29 6.59 4.81 14.67
C LEU A 29 7.31 6.01 14.06
N GLY A 30 7.77 5.86 12.82
CA GLY A 30 8.37 6.92 12.03
C GLY A 30 7.32 7.85 11.43
N VAL A 31 7.55 9.15 11.53
CA VAL A 31 6.74 10.19 10.90
C VAL A 31 7.57 10.91 9.86
N ILE A 32 7.13 10.86 8.61
CA ILE A 32 7.72 11.64 7.52
C ILE A 32 7.38 13.11 7.76
N LYS A 33 8.40 13.93 7.97
CA LYS A 33 8.28 15.31 8.44
C LYS A 33 7.45 16.18 7.51
N GLU A 34 7.58 16.00 6.20
CA GLU A 34 6.82 16.75 5.18
C GLU A 34 5.31 16.53 5.32
N LEU A 35 4.88 15.37 5.83
CA LEU A 35 3.45 15.08 6.03
C LEU A 35 2.86 15.81 7.24
N THR A 36 3.70 16.36 8.12
CA THR A 36 3.26 17.13 9.31
C THR A 36 2.68 18.51 8.97
N GLU A 37 2.64 18.89 7.70
CA GLU A 37 1.84 20.04 7.25
C GLU A 37 0.34 19.75 7.32
N ASP A 38 -0.07 18.48 7.29
CA ASP A 38 -1.48 18.07 7.38
C ASP A 38 -1.96 18.05 8.84
N SER A 39 -3.01 18.84 9.12
CA SER A 39 -3.56 18.97 10.48
C SER A 39 -4.26 17.71 10.99
N LEU A 40 -4.86 16.89 10.10
CA LEU A 40 -5.46 15.61 10.47
C LEU A 40 -4.38 14.60 10.81
N TYR A 41 -3.27 14.60 10.07
CA TYR A 41 -2.14 13.73 10.36
C TYR A 41 -1.49 14.05 11.72
N ASN A 42 -1.28 15.34 12.04
CA ASN A 42 -0.81 15.74 13.37
C ASN A 42 -1.75 15.32 14.50
N ARG A 43 -3.06 15.44 14.29
CA ARG A 43 -4.06 14.95 15.25
C ARG A 43 -3.92 13.44 15.44
N ALA A 44 -3.82 12.69 14.36
CA ALA A 44 -3.64 11.24 14.39
C ALA A 44 -2.36 10.83 15.15
N ILE A 45 -1.24 11.54 14.91
CA ILE A 45 0.02 11.36 15.66
C ILE A 45 -0.20 11.58 17.16
N ASN A 46 -0.98 12.59 17.55
CA ASN A 46 -1.27 12.84 18.96
C ASN A 46 -2.15 11.76 19.58
N GLU A 47 -3.13 11.21 18.85
CA GLU A 47 -3.90 10.05 19.32
C GLU A 47 -3.00 8.82 19.55
N LEU A 48 -2.06 8.55 18.63
CA LEU A 48 -1.08 7.48 18.79
C LEU A 48 -0.21 7.63 20.05
N LYS A 49 0.21 8.86 20.38
CA LYS A 49 0.98 9.14 21.59
C LYS A 49 0.17 8.81 22.86
N LYS A 50 -1.14 9.06 22.89
CA LYS A 50 -2.01 8.76 24.05
C LYS A 50 -2.07 7.27 24.36
N VAL A 51 -2.10 6.42 23.32
CA VAL A 51 -2.08 4.96 23.48
C VAL A 51 -0.67 4.37 23.64
N GLY A 52 0.36 5.22 23.77
CA GLY A 52 1.71 4.84 24.18
C GLY A 52 2.75 4.71 23.06
N ALA A 53 2.41 5.07 21.82
CA ALA A 53 3.37 5.03 20.71
C ALA A 53 4.48 6.08 20.91
N GLN A 54 5.71 5.68 20.61
CA GLN A 54 6.84 6.58 20.49
C GLN A 54 6.90 7.09 19.05
N ILE A 55 6.92 8.40 18.87
CA ILE A 55 6.93 9.03 17.55
C ILE A 55 8.33 9.59 17.28
N VAL A 56 8.89 9.21 16.13
CA VAL A 56 10.20 9.71 15.68
C VAL A 56 10.02 10.34 14.30
N GLU A 57 10.25 11.64 14.22
CA GLU A 57 10.21 12.36 12.95
C GLU A 57 11.52 12.15 12.17
N PHE A 58 11.41 11.99 10.85
CA PHE A 58 12.55 11.88 9.95
C PHE A 58 12.25 12.52 8.60
N GLU A 59 13.30 12.88 7.86
CA GLU A 59 13.21 13.39 6.48
C GLU A 59 13.40 12.22 5.51
N ALA A 60 12.44 12.02 4.61
CA ALA A 60 12.49 10.90 3.67
C ALA A 60 13.42 11.21 2.49
N GLU A 61 14.19 10.21 2.04
CA GLU A 61 15.02 10.35 0.84
C GLU A 61 14.13 10.49 -0.41
N ASP A 62 14.48 11.40 -1.34
CA ASP A 62 13.80 11.51 -2.63
C ASP A 62 14.21 10.37 -3.58
N ILE A 63 13.57 9.21 -3.42
CA ILE A 63 13.80 8.02 -4.26
C ILE A 63 12.76 7.96 -5.38
N LYS A 64 13.20 7.86 -6.64
CA LYS A 64 12.28 7.67 -7.77
C LYS A 64 12.06 6.20 -8.10
N LEU A 65 10.79 5.79 -8.27
CA LEU A 65 10.40 4.47 -8.79
C LEU A 65 10.31 4.48 -10.33
N ALA A 66 11.44 4.77 -10.99
CA ALA A 66 11.50 4.71 -12.45
C ALA A 66 11.13 3.31 -12.97
N ASN A 67 10.47 3.24 -14.13
CA ASN A 67 9.95 2.00 -14.73
C ASN A 67 8.80 1.32 -13.95
N PHE A 68 8.19 1.95 -12.95
CA PHE A 68 7.05 1.38 -12.23
C PHE A 68 5.89 1.01 -13.17
N LEU A 69 5.54 1.89 -14.12
CA LEU A 69 4.50 1.56 -15.11
C LEU A 69 4.92 0.41 -16.03
N ARG A 70 6.20 0.34 -16.40
CA ARG A 70 6.72 -0.77 -17.24
C ARG A 70 6.64 -2.10 -16.52
N LEU A 71 6.91 -2.13 -15.20
CA LEU A 71 6.70 -3.33 -14.38
C LEU A 71 5.26 -3.82 -14.53
N LEU A 72 4.27 -2.95 -14.30
CA LEU A 72 2.85 -3.28 -14.42
C LEU A 72 2.47 -3.73 -15.83
N ASN A 73 3.01 -3.05 -16.86
CA ASN A 73 2.74 -3.39 -18.24
C ASN A 73 3.25 -4.79 -18.59
N LEU A 74 4.50 -5.08 -18.26
CA LEU A 74 5.17 -6.34 -18.60
C LEU A 74 4.59 -7.51 -17.78
N ASP A 75 4.23 -7.30 -16.51
CA ASP A 75 3.51 -8.30 -15.70
C ASP A 75 2.15 -8.62 -16.32
N MET A 76 1.33 -7.60 -16.62
CA MET A 76 0.02 -7.80 -17.24
C MET A 76 0.12 -8.51 -18.60
N LYS A 77 1.07 -8.10 -19.45
CA LYS A 77 1.30 -8.70 -20.77
C LYS A 77 1.65 -10.19 -20.68
N LYS A 78 2.40 -10.56 -19.64
CA LYS A 78 2.81 -11.95 -19.41
C LYS A 78 1.72 -12.78 -18.74
N ASP A 79 1.14 -12.27 -17.65
CA ASP A 79 0.36 -13.09 -16.71
C ASP A 79 -1.13 -13.16 -17.09
N LEU A 80 -1.68 -12.16 -17.79
CA LEU A 80 -3.09 -12.18 -18.18
C LEU A 80 -3.44 -13.31 -19.16
N PRO A 81 -2.66 -13.58 -20.24
CA PRO A 81 -2.93 -14.72 -21.11
C PRO A 81 -2.90 -16.05 -20.34
N ASP A 82 -1.89 -16.25 -19.49
CA ASP A 82 -1.76 -17.45 -18.64
C ASP A 82 -2.96 -17.63 -17.70
N TYR A 83 -3.44 -16.54 -17.11
CA TYR A 83 -4.64 -16.54 -16.28
C TYR A 83 -5.89 -16.92 -17.07
N LEU A 84 -6.09 -16.33 -18.25
CA LEU A 84 -7.26 -16.56 -19.09
C LEU A 84 -7.30 -17.98 -19.66
N GLU A 85 -6.15 -18.56 -20.01
CA GLU A 85 -6.07 -19.95 -20.44
C GLU A 85 -6.52 -20.93 -19.34
N ARG A 86 -6.06 -20.69 -18.11
CA ARG A 86 -6.34 -21.59 -16.97
C ARG A 86 -7.75 -21.42 -16.42
N TYR A 87 -8.21 -20.17 -16.29
CA TYR A 87 -9.42 -19.84 -15.53
C TYR A 87 -10.50 -19.14 -16.36
N GLY A 88 -10.16 -18.60 -17.53
CA GLY A 88 -11.01 -17.77 -18.39
C GLY A 88 -11.83 -18.51 -19.44
N LYS A 89 -12.12 -19.81 -19.26
CA LYS A 89 -12.82 -20.64 -20.27
C LYS A 89 -14.20 -20.12 -20.71
N ARG A 90 -14.81 -19.22 -19.94
CA ARG A 90 -16.14 -18.64 -20.20
C ARG A 90 -16.13 -17.27 -20.87
N VAL A 91 -14.95 -16.65 -21.04
CA VAL A 91 -14.79 -15.40 -21.78
C VAL A 91 -14.14 -15.71 -23.12
N GLU A 92 -14.38 -14.89 -24.15
CA GLU A 92 -13.83 -15.11 -25.49
C GLU A 92 -12.43 -14.51 -25.66
N VAL A 93 -12.14 -13.40 -24.97
CA VAL A 93 -10.82 -12.73 -25.00
C VAL A 93 -9.71 -13.62 -24.43
N ARG A 94 -8.52 -13.53 -25.02
CA ARG A 94 -7.31 -14.30 -24.64
C ARG A 94 -6.07 -13.45 -24.42
N SER A 95 -6.12 -12.17 -24.76
CA SER A 95 -4.99 -11.25 -24.67
C SER A 95 -5.45 -9.82 -24.38
N VAL A 96 -4.49 -8.94 -24.12
CA VAL A 96 -4.77 -7.49 -23.99
C VAL A 96 -5.21 -6.92 -25.33
N GLU A 97 -4.66 -7.41 -26.43
CA GLU A 97 -5.04 -7.06 -27.80
C GLU A 97 -6.50 -7.44 -28.11
N ASP A 98 -6.95 -8.60 -27.66
CA ASP A 98 -8.36 -9.01 -27.81
C ASP A 98 -9.28 -8.10 -27.02
N ILE A 99 -8.90 -7.73 -25.79
CA ILE A 99 -9.65 -6.77 -24.96
C ILE A 99 -9.72 -5.43 -25.66
N MET A 100 -8.62 -4.96 -26.25
CA MET A 100 -8.60 -3.71 -27.00
C MET A 100 -9.54 -3.75 -28.21
N THR A 101 -9.54 -4.87 -28.93
CA THR A 101 -10.43 -5.10 -30.07
C THR A 101 -11.89 -5.12 -29.64
N PHE A 102 -12.20 -5.86 -28.57
CA PHE A 102 -13.53 -5.91 -27.97
C PHE A 102 -14.01 -4.54 -27.52
N ASN A 103 -13.15 -3.73 -26.89
CA ASN A 103 -13.52 -2.37 -26.49
C ASN A 103 -13.85 -1.47 -27.68
N MET A 104 -13.20 -1.68 -28.84
CA MET A 104 -13.44 -0.87 -30.04
C MET A 104 -14.79 -1.13 -30.72
N GLU A 105 -15.44 -2.26 -30.45
CA GLU A 105 -16.78 -2.53 -30.98
C GLU A 105 -17.84 -1.57 -30.42
N ASP A 106 -17.65 -1.07 -29.19
CA ASP A 106 -18.48 -0.04 -28.57
C ASP A 106 -17.65 0.79 -27.58
N SER A 107 -16.79 1.66 -28.11
CA SER A 107 -15.84 2.42 -27.29
C SER A 107 -16.51 3.45 -26.39
N VAL A 108 -17.70 3.94 -26.73
CA VAL A 108 -18.46 4.87 -25.88
C VAL A 108 -18.88 4.18 -24.59
N GLN A 109 -19.28 2.91 -24.67
CA GLN A 109 -19.65 2.13 -23.49
C GLN A 109 -18.43 1.52 -22.79
N ARG A 110 -17.49 0.96 -23.56
CA ARG A 110 -16.43 0.07 -23.05
C ARG A 110 -15.12 0.81 -22.74
N ALA A 111 -14.84 1.91 -23.44
CA ALA A 111 -13.66 2.73 -23.25
C ALA A 111 -13.97 4.25 -23.34
N PRO A 112 -14.90 4.77 -22.51
CA PRO A 112 -15.37 6.17 -22.60
C PRO A 112 -14.26 7.22 -22.41
N TYR A 113 -13.16 6.84 -21.78
CA TYR A 113 -11.97 7.68 -21.56
C TYR A 113 -10.76 7.23 -22.40
N GLY A 114 -10.99 6.35 -23.38
CA GLY A 114 -9.95 5.68 -24.15
C GLY A 114 -9.35 4.47 -23.43
N GLN A 115 -8.34 3.87 -24.07
CA GLN A 115 -7.69 2.63 -23.60
C GLN A 115 -6.15 2.69 -23.68
N GLY A 116 -5.58 3.87 -23.46
CA GLY A 116 -4.14 4.12 -23.60
C GLY A 116 -3.25 3.26 -22.69
N LEU A 117 -3.75 2.80 -21.54
CA LEU A 117 -3.02 1.84 -20.69
C LEU A 117 -2.88 0.48 -21.36
N PHE A 118 -3.94 -0.04 -22.00
CA PHE A 118 -3.86 -1.28 -22.77
C PHE A 118 -2.94 -1.13 -23.97
N GLU A 119 -3.01 -0.01 -24.68
CA GLU A 119 -2.06 0.28 -25.76
C GLU A 119 -0.61 0.31 -25.25
N GLY A 120 -0.38 0.89 -24.07
CA GLY A 120 0.93 0.91 -23.41
C GLY A 120 1.43 -0.50 -23.09
N ILE A 121 0.56 -1.37 -22.57
CA ILE A 121 0.87 -2.79 -22.31
C ILE A 121 1.30 -3.49 -23.60
N VAL A 122 0.51 -3.38 -24.67
CA VAL A 122 0.81 -4.02 -25.97
C VAL A 122 2.12 -3.48 -26.56
N LYS A 123 2.38 -2.18 -26.46
CA LYS A 123 3.59 -1.53 -26.98
C LYS A 123 4.85 -1.84 -26.16
N ASP A 124 4.74 -2.15 -24.87
CA ASP A 124 5.91 -2.42 -24.02
C ASP A 124 6.52 -3.80 -24.33
N THR A 125 7.84 -3.83 -24.40
CA THR A 125 8.62 -5.05 -24.67
C THR A 125 9.88 -5.00 -23.83
N ALA A 126 10.29 -6.15 -23.31
CA ALA A 126 11.55 -6.32 -22.59
C ALA A 126 12.07 -7.74 -22.83
N SER A 127 13.38 -7.93 -22.75
CA SER A 127 13.93 -9.28 -22.58
C SER A 127 13.57 -9.82 -21.18
N ALA A 128 13.70 -11.13 -20.97
CA ALA A 128 13.49 -11.72 -19.64
C ALA A 128 14.44 -11.12 -18.59
N GLU A 129 15.69 -10.85 -18.99
CA GLU A 129 16.72 -10.25 -18.16
C GLU A 129 16.40 -8.79 -17.83
N GLU A 130 15.97 -7.99 -18.82
CA GLU A 130 15.54 -6.60 -18.58
C GLU A 130 14.34 -6.55 -17.64
N PHE A 131 13.34 -7.41 -17.87
CA PHE A 131 12.16 -7.45 -17.04
C PHE A 131 12.48 -7.81 -15.59
N GLN A 132 13.35 -8.81 -15.39
CA GLN A 132 13.83 -9.16 -14.05
C GLN A 132 14.61 -8.00 -13.41
N ALA A 133 15.47 -7.32 -14.16
CA ALA A 133 16.23 -6.18 -13.65
C ALA A 133 15.33 -5.01 -13.21
N ILE A 134 14.21 -4.77 -13.91
CA ILE A 134 13.20 -3.77 -13.50
C ILE A 134 12.59 -4.16 -12.16
N LYS A 135 12.17 -5.42 -11.99
CA LYS A 135 11.62 -5.95 -10.71
C LYS A 135 12.60 -5.76 -9.57
N ASP A 136 13.84 -6.20 -9.75
CA ASP A 136 14.87 -6.15 -8.72
C ASP A 136 15.20 -4.70 -8.33
N THR A 137 15.35 -3.81 -9.32
CA THR A 137 15.65 -2.40 -9.08
C THR A 137 14.53 -1.71 -8.30
N LEU A 138 13.27 -1.94 -8.67
CA LEU A 138 12.12 -1.37 -7.97
C LEU A 138 12.04 -1.91 -6.54
N LYS A 139 12.24 -3.22 -6.34
CA LYS A 139 12.24 -3.84 -5.01
C LYS A 139 13.34 -3.28 -4.11
N ILE A 140 14.56 -3.15 -4.62
CA ILE A 140 15.68 -2.55 -3.89
C ILE A 140 15.36 -1.11 -3.46
N ARG A 141 14.79 -0.31 -4.37
CA ARG A 141 14.43 1.09 -4.08
C ARG A 141 13.29 1.20 -3.08
N GLY A 142 12.25 0.38 -3.20
CA GLY A 142 11.15 0.28 -2.24
C GLY A 142 11.64 -0.07 -0.86
N LYS A 143 12.44 -1.15 -0.74
CA LYS A 143 13.03 -1.55 0.54
C LYS A 143 13.91 -0.46 1.13
N ARG A 144 14.77 0.17 0.32
CA ARG A 144 15.65 1.27 0.76
C ARG A 144 14.85 2.40 1.42
N PHE A 145 13.73 2.79 0.84
CA PHE A 145 12.88 3.87 1.34
C PHE A 145 12.46 3.65 2.80
N PHE A 146 12.14 2.41 3.19
CA PHE A 146 11.72 2.08 4.55
C PHE A 146 12.87 1.58 5.43
N ASP A 147 13.75 0.72 4.91
CA ASP A 147 14.77 0.01 5.70
C ASP A 147 15.83 0.96 6.26
N ILE A 148 16.20 2.01 5.53
CA ILE A 148 17.16 2.99 6.02
C ILE A 148 16.62 3.70 7.28
N PRO A 149 15.50 4.43 7.22
CA PRO A 149 14.98 5.12 8.41
C PRO A 149 14.56 4.14 9.51
N MET A 150 13.97 2.99 9.18
CA MET A 150 13.61 2.00 10.19
C MET A 150 14.83 1.47 10.96
N LYS A 151 15.97 1.27 10.28
CA LYS A 151 17.21 0.83 10.93
C LYS A 151 17.90 1.96 11.70
N GLU A 152 17.98 3.14 11.12
CA GLU A 152 18.66 4.30 11.71
C GLU A 152 17.99 4.75 13.01
N TYR A 153 16.66 4.80 13.02
CA TYR A 153 15.87 5.30 14.15
C TYR A 153 15.26 4.20 15.02
N ASP A 154 15.60 2.93 14.76
CA ASP A 154 15.02 1.74 15.38
C ASP A 154 13.48 1.80 15.42
N LEU A 155 12.87 1.93 14.24
CA LEU A 155 11.42 1.99 14.09
C LEU A 155 10.84 0.59 13.92
N ASP A 156 9.61 0.41 14.36
CA ASP A 156 8.79 -0.78 14.09
C ASP A 156 7.97 -0.60 12.81
N GLY A 157 7.57 0.64 12.51
CA GLY A 157 6.79 0.99 11.33
C GLY A 157 6.94 2.46 10.96
N ILE A 158 6.45 2.81 9.78
CA ILE A 158 6.40 4.18 9.27
C ILE A 158 4.95 4.55 8.97
N LEU A 159 4.58 5.78 9.31
CA LEU A 159 3.27 6.35 9.09
C LEU A 159 3.23 7.12 7.76
N SER A 160 2.08 7.08 7.12
CA SER A 160 1.78 7.80 5.88
C SER A 160 0.31 8.25 5.86
N ILE A 161 -0.05 9.03 4.83
CA ILE A 161 -1.39 9.50 4.55
C ILE A 161 -1.88 8.79 3.30
N ASN A 162 -3.10 8.24 3.35
CA ASN A 162 -3.76 7.58 2.22
C ASN A 162 -2.81 6.57 1.53
N ASN A 163 -2.57 6.75 0.24
CA ASN A 163 -1.71 5.93 -0.60
C ASN A 163 -0.38 6.62 -0.98
N TYR A 164 0.02 7.70 -0.29
CA TYR A 164 1.16 8.54 -0.71
C TYR A 164 2.46 7.74 -0.87
N HIS A 165 2.68 6.71 -0.05
CA HIS A 165 3.83 5.82 -0.14
C HIS A 165 3.48 4.37 -0.53
N ALA A 166 2.27 4.14 -1.04
CA ALA A 166 1.82 2.80 -1.44
C ALA A 166 2.70 2.18 -2.53
N GLY A 167 3.20 3.01 -3.46
CA GLY A 167 4.12 2.56 -4.51
C GLY A 167 5.38 1.92 -3.92
N PHE A 168 6.02 2.56 -2.93
CA PHE A 168 7.19 2.01 -2.25
C PHE A 168 6.84 0.74 -1.47
N ALA A 169 5.73 0.74 -0.72
CA ALA A 169 5.33 -0.42 0.07
C ALA A 169 5.05 -1.65 -0.82
N ALA A 170 4.40 -1.43 -1.96
CA ALA A 170 4.09 -2.47 -2.93
C ALA A 170 5.35 -3.12 -3.51
N VAL A 171 6.30 -2.33 -4.03
CA VAL A 171 7.54 -2.91 -4.59
C VAL A 171 8.49 -3.44 -3.51
N ALA A 172 8.41 -2.93 -2.28
CA ALA A 172 9.14 -3.48 -1.14
C ALA A 172 8.55 -4.80 -0.63
N GLU A 173 7.30 -5.11 -1.01
CA GLU A 173 6.48 -6.21 -0.46
C GLU A 173 6.20 -6.02 1.05
N TYR A 174 5.96 -4.78 1.48
CA TYR A 174 5.76 -4.43 2.88
C TYR A 174 4.26 -4.35 3.19
N PRO A 175 3.79 -4.98 4.29
CA PRO A 175 2.40 -4.90 4.66
C PRO A 175 2.04 -3.46 5.06
N ALA A 176 0.87 -3.03 4.62
CA ALA A 176 0.32 -1.72 4.93
C ALA A 176 -1.16 -1.84 5.28
N ILE A 177 -1.61 -1.05 6.25
CA ILE A 177 -3.03 -0.93 6.62
C ILE A 177 -3.39 0.53 6.77
N THR A 178 -4.55 0.93 6.24
CA THR A 178 -5.07 2.29 6.35
C THR A 178 -6.31 2.31 7.21
N VAL A 179 -6.36 3.24 8.16
CA VAL A 179 -7.49 3.46 9.08
C VAL A 179 -7.96 4.90 8.93
N PRO A 180 -9.27 5.19 8.91
CA PRO A 180 -9.77 6.56 8.82
C PRO A 180 -9.17 7.45 9.90
N MET A 181 -8.65 8.62 9.52
CA MET A 181 -8.07 9.60 10.45
C MET A 181 -8.84 10.92 10.52
N GLY A 182 -9.87 11.06 9.70
CA GLY A 182 -10.79 12.20 9.73
C GLY A 182 -11.20 12.64 8.34
N TYR A 183 -11.71 13.88 8.30
CA TYR A 183 -12.21 14.53 7.10
C TYR A 183 -11.69 15.96 7.09
N ASP A 184 -11.36 16.48 5.92
CA ASP A 184 -10.96 17.87 5.77
C ASP A 184 -12.18 18.82 5.78
N ASP A 185 -11.93 20.11 5.53
CA ASP A 185 -12.95 21.16 5.60
C ASP A 185 -14.04 21.02 4.52
N ILE A 186 -13.78 20.30 3.43
CA ILE A 186 -14.78 20.01 2.38
C ILE A 186 -15.43 18.63 2.57
N GLY A 187 -15.04 17.88 3.60
CA GLY A 187 -15.58 16.57 3.92
C GLY A 187 -14.90 15.42 3.18
N GLU A 188 -13.74 15.62 2.56
CA GLU A 188 -12.97 14.54 1.95
C GLU A 188 -12.33 13.68 3.05
N PRO A 189 -12.56 12.35 3.05
CA PRO A 189 -11.96 11.46 4.04
C PRO A 189 -10.46 11.31 3.80
N LYS A 190 -9.67 11.33 4.87
CA LYS A 190 -8.26 10.92 4.86
C LYS A 190 -8.03 9.73 5.79
N GLY A 191 -7.09 8.87 5.40
CA GLY A 191 -6.65 7.71 6.17
C GLY A 191 -5.23 7.87 6.69
N LEU A 192 -5.00 7.40 7.91
CA LEU A 192 -3.69 7.14 8.47
C LEU A 192 -3.26 5.75 8.03
N THR A 193 -2.13 5.67 7.32
CA THR A 193 -1.58 4.41 6.82
C THR A 193 -0.36 4.02 7.62
N PHE A 194 -0.38 2.82 8.20
CA PHE A 194 0.76 2.19 8.86
C PHE A 194 1.44 1.25 7.86
N ILE A 195 2.76 1.28 7.82
CA ILE A 195 3.58 0.40 6.98
C ILE A 195 4.61 -0.26 7.90
N SER A 196 4.65 -1.58 7.95
CA SER A 196 5.57 -2.34 8.79
C SER A 196 6.49 -3.24 7.97
N ILE A 197 7.43 -3.92 8.64
CA ILE A 197 8.29 -4.92 8.00
C ILE A 197 7.49 -6.16 7.56
N PRO A 198 7.97 -6.95 6.59
CA PRO A 198 7.29 -8.17 6.16
C PRO A 198 7.00 -9.14 7.31
N TYR A 199 5.88 -9.88 7.21
CA TYR A 199 5.45 -10.90 8.16
C TYR A 199 5.15 -10.37 9.58
N SER A 200 4.79 -9.08 9.69
CA SER A 200 4.43 -8.43 10.96
C SER A 200 2.97 -7.97 10.99
N GLU A 201 2.10 -8.59 10.20
CA GLU A 201 0.69 -8.21 10.03
C GLU A 201 -0.07 -8.23 11.36
N GLN A 202 0.29 -9.08 12.31
CA GLN A 202 -0.31 -9.09 13.65
C GLN A 202 -0.04 -7.79 14.40
N ASN A 203 1.21 -7.32 14.38
CA ASN A 203 1.57 -6.05 15.00
C ASN A 203 0.85 -4.91 14.29
N LEU A 204 0.85 -4.93 12.96
CA LEU A 204 0.19 -3.94 12.13
C LEU A 204 -1.31 -3.83 12.43
N LEU A 205 -2.00 -4.95 12.60
CA LEU A 205 -3.40 -5.01 13.02
C LEU A 205 -3.60 -4.49 14.45
N CYS A 206 -2.73 -4.86 15.40
CA CYS A 206 -2.78 -4.31 16.76
C CYS A 206 -2.61 -2.78 16.76
N TRP A 207 -1.73 -2.24 15.91
CA TRP A 207 -1.51 -0.80 15.83
C TRP A 207 -2.70 -0.06 15.24
N ALA A 208 -3.23 -0.56 14.14
CA ALA A 208 -4.43 -0.05 13.51
C ALA A 208 -5.62 -0.08 14.48
N TYR A 209 -5.81 -1.20 15.18
CA TYR A 209 -6.88 -1.36 16.16
C TYR A 209 -6.76 -0.38 17.32
N ALA A 210 -5.58 -0.27 17.94
CA ALA A 210 -5.36 0.67 19.05
C ALA A 210 -5.65 2.12 18.63
N TYR A 211 -5.22 2.51 17.42
CA TYR A 211 -5.52 3.82 16.87
C TYR A 211 -7.02 4.01 16.56
N GLU A 212 -7.67 3.01 15.97
CA GLU A 212 -9.09 3.05 15.65
C GLU A 212 -9.93 3.23 16.92
N GLN A 213 -9.63 2.48 17.97
CA GLN A 213 -10.38 2.54 19.23
C GLN A 213 -10.18 3.87 19.97
N GLU A 214 -8.96 4.44 19.95
CA GLU A 214 -8.71 5.75 20.55
C GLU A 214 -9.37 6.89 19.76
N SER A 215 -9.27 6.84 18.43
CA SER A 215 -9.60 7.99 17.58
C SER A 215 -11.05 8.00 17.08
N GLN A 216 -11.64 6.84 16.80
CA GLN A 216 -13.00 6.64 16.29
C GLN A 216 -13.42 7.62 15.17
N GLN A 217 -12.52 7.90 14.22
CA GLN A 217 -12.72 9.00 13.26
C GLN A 217 -13.73 8.68 12.15
N ARG A 218 -14.02 7.40 11.89
CA ARG A 218 -14.95 6.99 10.82
C ARG A 218 -16.38 7.45 11.13
N LYS A 219 -16.99 8.15 10.18
CA LYS A 219 -18.42 8.50 10.18
C LYS A 219 -19.14 7.83 8.99
N PRO A 220 -20.36 7.32 9.17
CA PRO A 220 -21.15 6.84 8.04
C PRO A 220 -21.50 8.00 7.10
N PRO A 221 -21.50 7.80 5.77
CA PRO A 221 -21.92 8.83 4.83
C PRO A 221 -23.42 9.13 4.99
N LYS A 222 -23.78 10.43 5.02
CA LYS A 222 -25.13 10.91 5.36
C LYS A 222 -26.23 10.34 4.47
N ASP A 223 -25.99 10.25 3.17
CA ASP A 223 -27.00 9.79 2.20
C ASP A 223 -27.11 8.26 2.11
N TYR A 224 -26.34 7.53 2.92
CA TYR A 224 -26.26 6.07 2.92
C TYR A 224 -26.50 5.47 4.32
N SER A 225 -26.90 6.28 5.32
CA SER A 225 -27.40 5.75 6.59
C SER A 225 -28.76 5.09 6.34
N LYS A 226 -28.79 3.76 6.42
CA LYS A 226 -30.03 2.97 6.43
C LYS A 226 -30.87 3.27 7.67
#